data_AF-A0A075KDB3-F1
#
_entry.id   AF-A0A075KDB3-F1
#
_cell.length_a   1.000
_cell.length_b   1.000
_cell.length_c   1.000
_cell.angle_alpha   90.00
_cell.angle_beta   90.00
_cell.angle_gamma   90.00
#
_symmetry.space_group_name_H-M   'P 1'
#
loop_
_entity.id
_entity.type
_entity.pdbx_description
1 polymer ?
#
loop_
_entity_poly.entity_id
_entity_poly.type
_entity_poly.pdbx_seq_one_letter_code
_entity_poly.pdbx_strand_id
1 'polypeptide(L)'
;MENMSALIRQEDLSFSSKTKMITVKSIDSMAVDIVDIRKMYRNNKEMLMVSLERKRAKKEAEVVTIVENYLNLITKSLKNLFEKNKINIASYAAEVVNRNKKVDHKEIFQQVLPRTELEQLQMDIKHEIQQEIHTLFGVKSLEIAGIKSNLDELVPHQHKKDIDILLSEYRKAVFVAEHMTTVANKLWDQCLDTFKLPPMATKVAKKFELGSIFMRTVNCRPKDQLLSCRREIEKHLTGVMINVENQMNQDMRNTTAKVFYELYDQTIARCFEKRLALLVAKDNKKGVVIREKTPLHLLKQANVSL
;
A
#
# COMPACT_ATOMS: atom_id res chain seq x y z
N MET A 1 72.16 -25.54 72.95
CA MET A 1 71.57 -25.84 71.62
C MET A 1 72.65 -25.54 70.59
N GLU A 2 73.79 -26.24 70.53
CA GLU A 2 73.97 -27.69 70.26
C GLU A 2 73.11 -28.18 69.10
N ASN A 3 73.59 -28.92 68.10
CA ASN A 3 74.93 -29.30 67.67
C ASN A 3 74.80 -29.88 66.25
N MET A 4 75.87 -29.75 65.48
CA MET A 4 76.45 -30.69 64.51
C MET A 4 75.70 -31.94 63.96
N SER A 5 76.17 -32.27 62.74
CA SER A 5 76.52 -33.61 62.22
C SER A 5 75.44 -34.51 61.61
N ALA A 6 75.46 -34.52 60.27
CA ALA A 6 75.79 -35.66 59.41
C ALA A 6 75.59 -37.10 59.97
N LEU A 7 74.87 -37.92 59.20
CA LEU A 7 75.33 -39.27 58.90
C LEU A 7 74.97 -39.69 57.48
N ILE A 8 76.02 -39.88 56.70
CA ILE A 8 76.05 -40.62 55.44
C ILE A 8 75.85 -42.10 55.76
N ARG A 9 74.97 -42.79 55.02
CA ARG A 9 75.23 -44.16 54.57
C ARG A 9 74.85 -44.27 53.09
N GLN A 10 75.89 -44.41 52.27
CA GLN A 10 75.86 -44.97 50.92
C GLN A 10 75.60 -46.48 50.96
N GLU A 11 75.38 -47.02 49.75
CA GLU A 11 75.32 -48.43 49.32
C GLU A 11 73.89 -49.02 49.39
N ASP A 12 73.22 -49.45 48.30
CA ASP A 12 73.69 -49.90 46.99
C ASP A 12 72.65 -49.76 45.85
N LEU A 13 73.16 -49.39 44.67
CA LEU A 13 72.85 -49.89 43.32
C LEU A 13 71.44 -50.44 43.01
N SER A 14 70.69 -49.73 42.16
CA SER A 14 70.35 -50.26 40.83
C SER A 14 69.69 -49.21 39.92
N PHE A 15 70.24 -49.12 38.71
CA PHE A 15 69.70 -48.45 37.53
C PHE A 15 68.27 -48.91 37.21
N SER A 16 67.34 -47.98 36.97
CA SER A 16 66.29 -48.19 35.96
C SER A 16 65.71 -46.86 35.49
N SER A 17 66.16 -46.45 34.32
CA SER A 17 65.68 -45.31 33.55
C SER A 17 64.21 -45.52 33.15
N LYS A 18 63.26 -44.99 33.93
CA LYS A 18 61.87 -44.85 33.47
C LYS A 18 61.67 -43.50 32.81
N THR A 19 62.17 -43.38 31.58
CA THR A 19 61.70 -42.43 30.59
C THR A 19 60.19 -42.68 30.42
N LYS A 20 59.35 -41.75 30.88
CA LYS A 20 57.92 -41.77 30.54
C LYS A 20 57.82 -41.72 29.02
N MET A 21 57.40 -42.83 28.42
CA MET A 21 56.91 -42.89 27.05
C MET A 21 55.75 -41.90 26.93
N ILE A 22 56.03 -40.71 26.42
CA ILE A 22 55.02 -39.89 25.77
C ILE A 22 54.67 -40.68 24.52
N THR A 23 53.52 -41.34 24.51
CA THR A 23 52.93 -41.89 23.28
C THR A 23 52.74 -40.74 22.31
N VAL A 24 53.69 -40.62 21.37
CA VAL A 24 53.57 -39.79 20.18
C VAL A 24 52.44 -40.40 19.37
N LYS A 25 51.22 -39.83 19.50
CA LYS A 25 50.18 -40.03 18.49
C LYS A 25 50.83 -39.71 17.14
N SER A 26 50.79 -40.64 16.19
CA SER A 26 51.40 -40.41 14.88
C SER A 26 50.79 -39.14 14.28
N ILE A 27 51.62 -38.39 13.54
CA ILE A 27 51.22 -37.15 12.86
C ILE A 27 49.98 -37.37 11.99
N ASP A 28 49.81 -38.57 11.45
CA ASP A 28 48.63 -38.98 10.68
C ASP A 28 47.35 -39.02 11.52
N SER A 29 47.40 -39.49 12.77
CA SER A 29 46.23 -39.49 13.67
C SER A 29 45.80 -38.08 14.09
N MET A 30 46.74 -37.15 14.25
CA MET A 30 46.44 -35.73 14.51
C MET A 30 45.91 -35.02 13.24
N ALA A 31 46.39 -35.40 12.05
CA ALA A 31 45.91 -34.85 10.79
C ALA A 31 44.46 -35.25 10.50
N VAL A 32 44.08 -36.49 10.80
CA VAL A 32 42.68 -36.98 10.71
C VAL A 32 41.78 -36.22 11.67
N ASP A 33 42.18 -36.06 12.94
CA ASP A 33 41.44 -35.28 13.94
C ASP A 33 41.22 -33.81 13.50
N ILE A 34 42.22 -33.17 12.88
CA ILE A 34 42.11 -31.79 12.36
C ILE A 34 41.17 -31.70 11.15
N VAL A 35 41.20 -32.68 10.25
CA VAL A 35 40.32 -32.74 9.06
C VAL A 35 38.87 -32.92 9.50
N ASP A 36 38.60 -33.80 10.45
CA ASP A 36 37.26 -34.04 10.98
C ASP A 36 36.71 -32.82 11.74
N ILE A 37 37.56 -32.14 12.52
CA ILE A 37 37.18 -30.87 13.16
C ILE A 37 36.82 -29.81 12.11
N ARG A 38 37.62 -29.65 11.04
CA ARG A 38 37.32 -28.70 9.95
C ARG A 38 36.04 -29.04 9.20
N LYS A 39 35.74 -30.33 9.01
CA LYS A 39 34.50 -30.80 8.40
C LYS A 39 33.29 -30.51 9.30
N MET A 40 33.40 -30.77 10.60
CA MET A 40 32.38 -30.43 11.59
C MET A 40 32.10 -28.92 11.63
N TYR A 41 33.12 -28.07 11.61
CA TYR A 41 32.95 -26.62 11.55
C TYR A 41 32.25 -26.14 10.27
N ARG A 42 32.57 -26.73 9.11
CA ARG A 42 31.87 -26.45 7.84
C ARG A 42 30.41 -26.85 7.90
N ASN A 43 30.10 -28.07 8.33
CA ASN A 43 28.74 -28.56 8.44
C ASN A 43 27.89 -27.72 9.42
N ASN A 44 28.45 -27.34 10.58
CA ASN A 44 27.76 -26.48 11.55
C ASN A 44 27.49 -25.08 10.98
N LYS A 45 28.42 -24.54 10.17
CA LYS A 45 28.24 -23.25 9.50
C LYS A 45 27.15 -23.32 8.43
N GLU A 46 27.16 -24.34 7.58
CA GLU A 46 26.13 -24.58 6.58
C GLU A 46 24.75 -24.72 7.23
N MET A 47 24.67 -25.48 8.33
CA MET A 47 23.43 -25.60 9.11
C MET A 47 22.95 -24.25 9.66
N LEU A 48 23.87 -23.40 10.15
CA LEU A 48 23.53 -22.06 10.62
C LEU A 48 23.05 -21.13 9.49
N MET A 49 23.68 -21.19 8.32
CA MET A 49 23.26 -20.43 7.12
C MET A 49 21.84 -20.82 6.70
N VAL A 50 21.59 -22.13 6.54
CA VAL A 50 20.25 -22.66 6.19
C VAL A 50 19.22 -22.30 7.26
N SER A 51 19.59 -22.33 8.55
CA SER A 51 18.70 -21.92 9.63
C SER A 51 18.34 -20.44 9.57
N LEU A 52 19.30 -19.56 9.26
CA LEU A 52 19.07 -18.13 9.11
C LEU A 52 18.21 -17.81 7.90
N GLU A 53 18.45 -18.45 6.76
CA GLU A 53 17.62 -18.31 5.55
C GLU A 53 16.18 -18.75 5.80
N ARG A 54 15.98 -19.90 6.46
CA ARG A 54 14.63 -20.34 6.86
C ARG A 54 13.94 -19.36 7.80
N LYS A 55 14.68 -18.77 8.75
CA LYS A 55 14.14 -17.75 9.66
C LYS A 55 13.76 -16.46 8.93
N ARG A 56 14.58 -16.03 7.96
CA ARG A 56 14.27 -14.89 7.09
C ARG A 56 13.02 -15.16 6.28
N ALA A 57 12.97 -16.28 5.56
CA ALA A 57 11.82 -16.66 4.73
C ALA A 57 10.52 -16.75 5.54
N LYS A 58 10.57 -17.29 6.77
CA LYS A 58 9.41 -17.32 7.66
C LYS A 58 8.92 -15.92 8.03
N LYS A 59 9.84 -15.00 8.33
CA LYS A 59 9.50 -13.60 8.67
C LYS A 59 8.98 -12.82 7.47
N GLU A 60 9.53 -13.07 6.29
CA GLU A 60 9.04 -12.50 5.04
C GLU A 60 7.60 -12.94 4.76
N ALA A 61 7.31 -14.25 4.88
CA ALA A 61 5.97 -14.78 4.70
C ALA A 61 4.95 -14.18 5.68
N GLU A 62 5.34 -13.99 6.94
CA GLU A 62 4.51 -13.32 7.96
C GLU A 62 4.16 -11.88 7.55
N VAL A 63 5.15 -11.11 7.06
CA VAL A 63 4.92 -9.75 6.56
C VAL A 63 4.02 -9.74 5.33
N VAL A 64 4.24 -10.65 4.37
CA VAL A 64 3.41 -10.76 3.16
C VAL A 64 1.94 -11.01 3.51
N THR A 65 1.66 -11.99 4.38
CA THR A 65 0.29 -12.29 4.82
C THR A 65 -0.38 -11.09 5.48
N ILE A 66 0.36 -10.34 6.28
CA ILE A 66 -0.17 -9.15 6.95
C ILE A 66 -0.46 -8.05 5.93
N VAL A 67 0.46 -7.79 5.00
CA VAL A 67 0.23 -6.84 3.91
C VAL A 67 -1.05 -7.21 3.15
N GLU A 68 -1.21 -8.46 2.73
CA GLU A 68 -2.41 -8.94 2.04
C GLU A 68 -3.70 -8.69 2.84
N ASN A 69 -3.68 -8.93 4.15
CA ASN A 69 -4.83 -8.65 5.02
C ASN A 69 -5.21 -7.17 5.02
N TYR A 70 -4.23 -6.27 5.13
CA TYR A 70 -4.48 -4.83 5.11
C TYR A 70 -4.90 -4.32 3.71
N LEU A 71 -4.36 -4.87 2.63
CA LEU A 71 -4.83 -4.55 1.27
C LEU A 71 -6.30 -4.94 1.08
N ASN A 72 -6.70 -6.09 1.64
CA ASN A 72 -8.09 -6.54 1.63
C ASN A 72 -8.99 -5.67 2.52
N LEU A 73 -8.52 -5.28 3.71
CA LEU A 73 -9.21 -4.35 4.59
C LEU A 73 -9.49 -3.02 3.88
N ILE A 74 -8.47 -2.41 3.26
CA ILE A 74 -8.60 -1.15 2.51
C ILE A 74 -9.68 -1.29 1.43
N THR A 75 -9.60 -2.35 0.63
CA THR A 75 -10.54 -2.59 -0.47
C THR A 75 -11.97 -2.73 0.04
N LYS A 76 -12.20 -3.53 1.10
CA LYS A 76 -13.53 -3.74 1.69
C LYS A 76 -14.09 -2.45 2.29
N SER A 77 -13.26 -1.73 3.02
CA SER A 77 -13.66 -0.52 3.75
C SER A 77 -14.05 0.61 2.79
N LEU A 78 -13.26 0.83 1.74
CA LEU A 78 -13.59 1.78 0.68
C LEU A 78 -14.86 1.34 -0.06
N LYS A 79 -14.93 0.10 -0.54
CA LYS A 79 -16.11 -0.38 -1.26
C LYS A 79 -17.40 -0.21 -0.46
N ASN A 80 -17.37 -0.53 0.84
CA ASN A 80 -18.53 -0.36 1.72
C ASN A 80 -18.97 1.11 1.83
N LEU A 81 -18.02 2.04 1.98
CA LEU A 81 -18.33 3.48 2.04
C LEU A 81 -18.94 3.97 0.71
N PHE A 82 -18.35 3.59 -0.42
CA PHE A 82 -18.83 4.01 -1.74
C PHE A 82 -20.20 3.40 -2.09
N GLU A 83 -20.44 2.12 -1.78
CA GLU A 83 -21.76 1.49 -1.97
C GLU A 83 -22.85 2.15 -1.11
N LYS A 84 -22.56 2.45 0.16
CA LYS A 84 -23.47 3.20 1.03
C LYS A 84 -23.85 4.55 0.40
N ASN A 85 -22.86 5.25 -0.15
CA ASN A 85 -23.02 6.60 -0.68
C ASN A 85 -23.60 6.65 -2.10
N LYS A 86 -23.54 5.57 -2.88
CA LYS A 86 -24.21 5.47 -4.20
C LYS A 86 -25.73 5.69 -4.10
N ILE A 87 -26.34 5.33 -2.97
CA ILE A 87 -27.77 5.54 -2.71
C ILE A 87 -28.14 7.04 -2.77
N ASN A 88 -27.22 7.92 -2.37
CA ASN A 88 -27.44 9.37 -2.34
C ASN A 88 -27.43 10.02 -3.73
N ILE A 89 -26.84 9.36 -4.74
CA ILE A 89 -26.75 9.88 -6.11
C ILE A 89 -28.13 10.15 -6.70
N ALA A 90 -29.07 9.23 -6.52
CA ALA A 90 -30.41 9.33 -7.10
C ALA A 90 -31.19 10.52 -6.51
N SER A 91 -31.01 10.77 -5.21
CA SER A 91 -31.58 11.91 -4.51
C SER A 91 -30.99 13.22 -5.03
N TYR A 92 -29.66 13.31 -5.10
CA TYR A 92 -28.96 14.48 -5.61
C TYR A 92 -29.31 14.80 -7.08
N ALA A 93 -29.33 13.79 -7.95
CA ALA A 93 -29.69 13.96 -9.36
C ALA A 93 -31.10 14.54 -9.53
N ALA A 94 -32.06 14.08 -8.72
CA ALA A 94 -33.41 14.63 -8.74
C ALA A 94 -33.45 16.11 -8.31
N GLU A 95 -32.71 16.49 -7.27
CA GLU A 95 -32.65 17.86 -6.77
C GLU A 95 -32.00 18.84 -7.76
N VAL A 96 -30.95 18.40 -8.46
CA VAL A 96 -30.27 19.19 -9.50
C VAL A 96 -31.21 19.50 -10.66
N VAL A 97 -31.89 18.48 -11.18
CA VAL A 97 -32.79 18.63 -12.34
C VAL A 97 -34.04 19.45 -11.98
N ASN A 98 -34.58 19.25 -10.77
CA ASN A 98 -35.73 20.01 -10.27
C ASN A 98 -35.40 21.46 -9.87
N ARG A 99 -34.16 21.91 -10.06
CA ARG A 99 -33.69 23.28 -9.76
C ARG A 99 -33.73 23.68 -8.28
N ASN A 100 -33.87 22.71 -7.38
CA ASN A 100 -33.91 22.96 -5.95
C ASN A 100 -32.54 23.27 -5.35
N LYS A 101 -31.46 23.03 -6.10
CA LYS A 101 -30.08 23.28 -5.67
C LYS A 101 -29.26 24.09 -6.65
N LYS A 102 -28.19 24.70 -6.13
CA LYS A 102 -27.12 25.25 -6.95
C LYS A 102 -26.33 24.10 -7.55
N VAL A 103 -25.91 24.27 -8.80
CA VAL A 103 -25.05 23.33 -9.50
C VAL A 103 -23.61 23.69 -9.16
N ASP A 104 -23.00 22.92 -8.26
CA ASP A 104 -21.59 23.06 -7.86
C ASP A 104 -21.05 21.68 -7.48
N HIS A 105 -19.90 21.29 -8.05
CA HIS A 105 -19.20 20.06 -7.72
C HIS A 105 -18.89 19.92 -6.22
N LYS A 106 -18.77 21.04 -5.48
CA LYS A 106 -18.61 21.00 -4.02
C LYS A 106 -19.81 20.36 -3.32
N GLU A 107 -21.02 20.56 -3.83
CA GLU A 107 -22.24 19.95 -3.26
C GLU A 107 -22.24 18.42 -3.43
N ILE A 108 -21.61 17.91 -4.49
CA ILE A 108 -21.43 16.47 -4.71
C ILE A 108 -20.60 15.88 -3.55
N PHE A 109 -19.51 16.54 -3.15
CA PHE A 109 -18.68 16.11 -2.02
C PHE A 109 -19.25 16.43 -0.64
N GLN A 110 -20.38 17.13 -0.58
CA GLN A 110 -21.11 17.35 0.66
C GLN A 110 -22.24 16.33 0.85
N GLN A 111 -22.90 15.93 -0.23
CA GLN A 111 -24.16 15.17 -0.16
C GLN A 111 -24.04 13.74 -0.69
N VAL A 112 -23.21 13.54 -1.70
CA VAL A 112 -23.03 12.22 -2.30
C VAL A 112 -21.87 11.51 -1.63
N LEU A 113 -20.71 12.15 -1.52
CA LEU A 113 -19.53 11.58 -0.88
C LEU A 113 -18.97 12.57 0.16
N PRO A 114 -19.54 12.60 1.39
CA PRO A 114 -19.12 13.55 2.41
C PRO A 114 -17.64 13.44 2.73
N ARG A 115 -16.91 14.55 2.57
CA ARG A 115 -15.48 14.65 2.89
C ARG A 115 -15.15 14.12 4.29
N THR A 116 -15.98 14.43 5.28
CA THR A 116 -15.80 13.99 6.67
C THR A 116 -15.87 12.48 6.84
N GLU A 117 -16.78 11.79 6.13
CA GLU A 117 -16.87 10.33 6.20
C GLU A 117 -15.62 9.68 5.58
N LEU A 118 -15.10 10.27 4.51
CA LEU A 118 -13.91 9.75 3.84
C LEU A 118 -12.64 10.01 4.64
N GLU A 119 -12.49 11.21 5.22
CA GLU A 119 -11.38 11.55 6.11
C GLU A 119 -11.38 10.64 7.35
N GLN A 120 -12.56 10.37 7.94
CA GLN A 120 -12.68 9.43 9.06
C GLN A 120 -12.24 8.03 8.66
N LEU A 121 -12.70 7.51 7.51
CA LEU A 121 -12.30 6.20 7.02
C LEU A 121 -10.78 6.10 6.81
N GLN A 122 -10.18 7.15 6.23
CA GLN A 122 -8.73 7.19 6.04
C GLN A 122 -7.99 7.19 7.38
N MET A 123 -8.48 7.93 8.37
CA MET A 123 -7.91 7.96 9.72
C MET A 123 -8.00 6.61 10.41
N ASP A 124 -9.14 5.93 10.30
CA ASP A 124 -9.36 4.61 10.89
C ASP A 124 -8.41 3.57 10.27
N ILE A 125 -8.33 3.52 8.93
CA ILE A 125 -7.40 2.63 8.22
C ILE A 125 -5.94 2.95 8.58
N LYS A 126 -5.57 4.24 8.61
CA LYS A 126 -4.21 4.67 8.98
C LYS A 126 -3.86 4.20 10.38
N HIS A 127 -4.78 4.38 11.34
CA HIS A 127 -4.58 3.99 12.71
C HIS A 127 -4.39 2.47 12.86
N GLU A 128 -5.22 1.65 12.20
CA GLU A 128 -5.07 0.20 12.21
C GLU A 128 -3.70 -0.24 11.64
N ILE A 129 -3.30 0.31 10.49
CA ILE A 129 -1.99 0.00 9.89
C ILE A 129 -0.83 0.42 10.82
N GLN A 130 -0.93 1.59 11.47
CA GLN A 130 0.09 2.05 12.41
C GLN A 130 0.23 1.14 13.63
N GLN A 131 -0.88 0.63 14.17
CA GLN A 131 -0.85 -0.32 15.28
C GLN A 131 -0.15 -1.62 14.89
N GLU A 132 -0.39 -2.12 13.68
CA GLU A 132 0.28 -3.31 13.18
C GLU A 132 1.78 -3.09 12.97
N ILE A 133 2.14 -1.97 12.34
CA ILE A 133 3.54 -1.58 12.14
C ILE A 133 4.28 -1.52 13.48
N HIS A 134 3.63 -0.95 14.50
CA HIS A 134 4.20 -0.91 15.84
C HIS A 134 4.41 -2.32 16.41
N THR A 135 3.43 -3.21 16.23
CA THR A 135 3.47 -4.58 16.73
C THR A 135 4.57 -5.42 16.06
N LEU A 136 4.74 -5.30 14.74
CA LEU A 136 5.70 -6.10 13.98
C LEU A 136 7.13 -5.57 14.05
N PHE A 137 7.29 -4.25 13.96
CA PHE A 137 8.61 -3.63 13.80
C PHE A 137 9.06 -2.84 15.04
N GLY A 138 8.21 -2.68 16.05
CA GLY A 138 8.52 -1.91 17.27
C GLY A 138 8.58 -0.40 17.07
N VAL A 139 8.16 0.10 15.90
CA VAL A 139 8.25 1.51 15.53
C VAL A 139 7.02 2.26 16.05
N LYS A 140 7.21 3.22 16.96
CA LYS A 140 6.10 3.96 17.62
C LYS A 140 5.53 5.13 16.82
N SER A 141 6.24 5.59 15.79
CA SER A 141 5.88 6.79 15.05
C SER A 141 6.45 6.74 13.64
N LEU A 142 5.78 6.00 12.76
CA LEU A 142 5.74 6.43 11.36
C LEU A 142 4.46 7.22 11.20
N GLU A 143 4.56 8.53 10.96
CA GLU A 143 3.53 9.13 10.14
C GLU A 143 3.57 8.35 8.82
N ILE A 144 2.53 7.56 8.55
CA ILE A 144 2.33 6.95 7.24
C ILE A 144 2.06 8.13 6.30
N ALA A 145 3.15 8.76 5.85
CA ALA A 145 3.18 9.88 4.95
C ALA A 145 2.84 9.33 3.56
N GLY A 146 1.56 9.29 3.21
CA GLY A 146 1.19 8.83 1.88
C GLY A 146 -0.28 8.52 1.66
N ILE A 147 -1.09 8.34 2.72
CA ILE A 147 -2.54 8.40 2.53
C ILE A 147 -2.89 9.88 2.37
N LYS A 148 -2.90 10.35 1.12
CA LYS A 148 -3.27 11.72 0.78
C LYS A 148 -4.66 12.02 1.35
N SER A 149 -4.70 12.97 2.28
CA SER A 149 -5.92 13.41 2.97
C SER A 149 -6.78 14.35 2.14
N ASN A 150 -6.31 14.78 0.97
CA ASN A 150 -6.97 15.83 0.20
C ASN A 150 -7.80 15.26 -0.95
N LEU A 151 -9.11 15.09 -0.74
CA LEU A 151 -10.09 14.77 -1.80
C LEU A 151 -9.96 15.69 -3.01
N ASP A 152 -9.58 16.95 -2.78
CA ASP A 152 -9.51 17.93 -3.83
C ASP A 152 -8.42 17.63 -4.88
N GLU A 153 -7.44 16.79 -4.53
CA GLU A 153 -6.42 16.27 -5.44
C GLU A 153 -6.84 14.98 -6.16
N LEU A 154 -7.82 14.24 -5.62
CA LEU A 154 -8.26 12.96 -6.17
C LEU A 154 -9.14 13.13 -7.42
N VAL A 155 -9.86 14.24 -7.53
CA VAL A 155 -10.58 14.59 -8.75
C VAL A 155 -9.83 15.70 -9.48
N PRO A 156 -9.31 15.45 -10.70
CA PRO A 156 -8.65 16.47 -11.51
C PRO A 156 -9.52 17.72 -11.64
N HIS A 157 -8.91 18.91 -11.53
CA HIS A 157 -9.63 20.19 -11.65
C HIS A 157 -10.44 20.30 -12.94
N GLN A 158 -9.95 19.70 -14.03
CA GLN A 158 -10.67 19.64 -15.29
C GLN A 158 -12.00 18.88 -15.14
N HIS A 159 -11.99 17.71 -14.51
CA HIS A 159 -13.20 16.92 -14.27
C HIS A 159 -14.21 17.63 -13.39
N LYS A 160 -13.77 18.41 -12.40
CA LYS A 160 -14.68 19.24 -11.57
C LYS A 160 -15.44 20.26 -12.43
N LYS A 161 -14.74 20.95 -13.33
CA LYS A 161 -15.36 21.92 -14.26
C LYS A 161 -16.29 21.23 -15.26
N ASP A 162 -15.87 20.09 -15.80
CA ASP A 162 -16.68 19.34 -16.78
C ASP A 162 -18.01 18.89 -16.15
N ILE A 163 -17.99 18.45 -14.89
CA ILE A 163 -19.19 18.09 -14.13
C ILE A 163 -20.12 19.30 -13.95
N ASP A 164 -19.59 20.45 -13.54
CA ASP A 164 -20.41 21.67 -13.36
C ASP A 164 -21.10 22.10 -14.66
N ILE A 165 -20.37 22.06 -15.77
CA ILE A 165 -20.88 22.38 -17.10
C ILE A 165 -22.01 21.41 -17.47
N LEU A 166 -21.75 20.11 -17.34
CA LEU A 166 -22.69 19.05 -17.70
C LEU A 166 -23.98 19.10 -16.88
N LEU A 167 -23.88 19.29 -15.57
CA LEU A 167 -25.06 19.46 -14.70
C LEU A 167 -25.86 20.72 -15.06
N SER A 168 -25.18 21.81 -15.42
CA SER A 168 -25.80 23.06 -15.87
C SER A 168 -26.51 22.88 -17.21
N GLU A 169 -25.91 22.17 -18.15
CA GLU A 169 -26.48 21.85 -19.46
C GLU A 169 -27.75 20.99 -19.34
N TYR A 170 -27.73 19.94 -18.52
CA TYR A 170 -28.92 19.12 -18.30
C TYR A 170 -30.06 19.90 -17.64
N ARG A 171 -29.75 20.77 -16.67
CA ARG A 171 -30.75 21.68 -16.08
C ARG A 171 -31.33 22.65 -17.11
N LYS A 172 -30.50 23.21 -17.99
CA LYS A 172 -30.93 24.09 -19.07
C LYS A 172 -31.77 23.34 -20.11
N ALA A 173 -31.43 22.11 -20.45
CA ALA A 173 -32.18 21.30 -21.40
C ALA A 173 -33.63 21.06 -20.93
N VAL A 174 -33.82 20.74 -19.65
CA VAL A 174 -35.16 20.60 -19.07
C VAL A 174 -35.91 21.94 -19.08
N PHE A 175 -35.23 23.05 -18.75
CA PHE A 175 -35.83 24.39 -18.82
C PHE A 175 -36.29 24.78 -20.22
N VAL A 176 -35.45 24.56 -21.22
CA VAL A 176 -35.76 24.84 -22.61
C VAL A 176 -36.95 23.99 -23.06
N ALA A 177 -36.99 22.70 -22.72
CA ALA A 177 -38.11 21.84 -23.04
C ALA A 177 -39.43 22.35 -22.44
N GLU A 178 -39.44 22.74 -21.15
CA GLU A 178 -40.61 23.32 -20.48
C GLU A 178 -41.08 24.62 -21.14
N HIS A 179 -40.14 25.52 -21.43
CA HIS A 179 -40.45 26.82 -22.01
C HIS A 179 -40.97 26.67 -23.44
N MET A 180 -40.31 25.86 -24.27
CA MET A 180 -40.72 25.58 -25.65
C MET A 180 -42.08 24.90 -25.69
N THR A 181 -42.38 23.99 -24.76
CA THR A 181 -43.71 23.37 -24.65
C THR A 181 -44.79 24.41 -24.36
N THR A 182 -44.50 25.35 -23.44
CA THR A 182 -45.43 26.44 -23.09
C THR A 182 -45.66 27.38 -24.28
N VAL A 183 -44.59 27.75 -25.00
CA VAL A 183 -44.67 28.59 -26.20
C VAL A 183 -45.44 27.88 -27.31
N ALA A 184 -45.16 26.60 -27.55
CA ALA A 184 -45.84 25.80 -28.56
C ALA A 184 -47.34 25.68 -28.28
N ASN A 185 -47.74 25.43 -27.02
CA ASN A 185 -49.16 25.39 -26.63
C ASN A 185 -49.84 26.74 -26.90
N LYS A 186 -49.22 27.86 -26.49
CA LYS A 186 -49.76 29.21 -26.73
C LYS A 186 -49.89 29.53 -28.22
N LEU A 187 -48.89 29.17 -29.02
CA LEU A 187 -48.91 29.39 -30.47
C LEU A 187 -50.06 28.59 -31.11
N TRP A 188 -50.22 27.33 -30.73
CA TRP A 188 -51.34 26.51 -31.19
C TRP A 188 -52.70 27.07 -30.78
N ASP A 189 -52.84 27.56 -29.55
CA ASP A 189 -54.07 28.20 -29.08
C ASP A 189 -54.40 29.47 -29.89
N GLN A 190 -53.40 30.31 -30.17
CA GLN A 190 -53.55 31.50 -31.01
C GLN A 190 -53.95 31.14 -32.44
N CYS A 191 -53.34 30.11 -33.04
CA CYS A 191 -53.72 29.62 -34.35
C CYS A 191 -55.17 29.11 -34.35
N LEU A 192 -55.58 28.33 -33.35
CA LEU A 192 -56.96 27.83 -33.23
C LEU A 192 -57.99 28.97 -33.15
N ASP A 193 -57.65 30.07 -32.48
CA ASP A 193 -58.53 31.23 -32.38
C ASP A 193 -58.78 31.91 -33.74
N THR A 194 -57.87 31.75 -34.73
CA THR A 194 -58.07 32.28 -36.09
C THR A 194 -59.07 31.48 -36.93
N PHE A 195 -59.28 30.19 -36.62
CA PHE A 195 -60.17 29.30 -37.38
C PHE A 195 -61.66 29.50 -37.08
N LYS A 196 -62.03 30.44 -36.19
CA LYS A 196 -63.42 30.77 -35.82
C LYS A 196 -64.28 29.54 -35.49
N LEU A 197 -63.69 28.58 -34.79
CA LEU A 197 -64.38 27.36 -34.37
C LEU A 197 -65.53 27.67 -33.39
N PRO A 198 -66.62 26.86 -33.37
CA PRO A 198 -67.66 26.99 -32.35
C PRO A 198 -67.07 26.88 -30.94
N PRO A 199 -67.62 27.60 -29.92
CA PRO A 199 -67.03 27.69 -28.59
C PRO A 199 -66.75 26.33 -27.92
N MET A 200 -67.61 25.33 -28.15
CA MET A 200 -67.40 23.97 -27.64
C MET A 200 -66.22 23.27 -28.32
N ALA A 201 -66.06 23.42 -29.63
CA ALA A 201 -64.94 22.84 -30.37
C ALA A 201 -63.62 23.48 -29.95
N THR A 202 -63.58 24.80 -29.74
CA THR A 202 -62.40 25.51 -29.22
C THR A 202 -62.01 25.04 -27.82
N LYS A 203 -62.99 24.87 -26.92
CA LYS A 203 -62.74 24.33 -25.56
C LYS A 203 -62.15 22.93 -25.59
N VAL A 204 -62.63 22.07 -26.51
CA VAL A 204 -62.11 20.71 -26.67
C VAL A 204 -60.71 20.74 -27.28
N ALA A 205 -60.46 21.55 -28.31
CA ALA A 205 -59.16 21.65 -28.97
C ALA A 205 -58.05 22.15 -28.02
N LYS A 206 -58.33 23.18 -27.21
CA LYS A 206 -57.37 23.71 -26.22
C LYS A 206 -57.01 22.68 -25.13
N LYS A 207 -57.92 21.75 -24.79
CA LYS A 207 -57.64 20.65 -23.84
C LYS A 207 -56.65 19.61 -24.35
N PHE A 208 -56.45 19.50 -25.66
CA PHE A 208 -55.50 18.53 -26.21
C PHE A 208 -54.03 18.96 -26.06
N GLU A 209 -53.75 20.24 -25.74
CA GLU A 209 -52.39 20.78 -25.60
C GLU A 209 -51.51 20.36 -26.79
N LEU A 210 -51.92 20.73 -28.02
CA LEU A 210 -51.31 20.26 -29.27
C LEU A 210 -49.79 20.51 -29.32
N GLY A 211 -49.31 21.59 -28.70
CA GLY A 211 -47.88 21.87 -28.56
C GLY A 211 -47.15 20.78 -27.76
N SER A 212 -47.76 20.28 -26.69
CA SER A 212 -47.19 19.20 -25.87
C SER A 212 -47.18 17.86 -26.60
N ILE A 213 -48.19 17.60 -27.44
CA ILE A 213 -48.22 16.43 -28.33
C ILE A 213 -47.09 16.55 -29.36
N PHE A 214 -46.92 17.71 -29.99
CA PHE A 214 -45.83 17.96 -30.93
C PHE A 214 -44.46 17.77 -30.26
N MET A 215 -44.25 18.34 -29.07
CA MET A 215 -43.01 18.18 -28.31
C MET A 215 -42.71 16.71 -27.98
N ARG A 216 -43.73 15.88 -27.75
CA ARG A 216 -43.56 14.43 -27.59
C ARG A 216 -43.09 13.77 -28.89
N THR A 217 -43.61 14.15 -30.05
CA THR A 217 -43.20 13.55 -31.34
C THR A 217 -41.74 13.84 -31.71
N VAL A 218 -41.20 14.98 -31.28
CA VAL A 218 -39.79 15.34 -31.47
C VAL A 218 -38.89 14.93 -30.30
N ASN A 219 -39.39 14.09 -29.38
CA ASN A 219 -38.68 13.61 -28.19
C ASN A 219 -38.22 14.71 -27.21
N CYS A 220 -38.86 15.88 -27.22
CA CYS A 220 -38.53 17.01 -26.35
C CYS A 220 -39.59 17.25 -25.26
N ARG A 221 -40.38 16.24 -24.91
CA ARG A 221 -41.39 16.38 -23.86
C ARG A 221 -40.69 16.63 -22.51
N PRO A 222 -41.10 17.64 -21.73
CA PRO A 222 -40.41 18.01 -20.48
C PRO A 222 -40.23 16.86 -19.49
N LYS A 223 -41.27 16.03 -19.31
CA LYS A 223 -41.22 14.87 -18.40
C LYS A 223 -40.21 13.82 -18.85
N ASP A 224 -40.12 13.57 -20.15
CA ASP A 224 -39.21 12.57 -20.71
C ASP A 224 -37.77 13.10 -20.65
N GLN A 225 -37.57 14.39 -20.94
CA GLN A 225 -36.28 15.06 -20.79
C GLN A 225 -35.80 15.07 -19.33
N LEU A 226 -36.69 15.32 -18.38
CA LEU A 226 -36.38 15.30 -16.95
C LEU A 226 -35.87 13.92 -16.51
N LEU A 227 -36.56 12.85 -16.92
CA LEU A 227 -36.13 11.48 -16.61
C LEU A 227 -34.82 11.11 -17.29
N SER A 228 -34.66 11.50 -18.56
CA SER A 228 -33.44 11.26 -19.33
C SER A 228 -32.23 11.97 -18.70
N CYS A 229 -32.34 13.28 -18.47
CA CYS A 229 -31.30 14.08 -17.82
C CYS A 229 -30.95 13.54 -16.43
N ARG A 230 -31.95 13.14 -15.64
CA ARG A 230 -31.71 12.54 -14.32
C ARG A 230 -30.87 11.26 -14.43
N ARG A 231 -31.23 10.34 -15.33
CA ARG A 231 -30.49 9.08 -15.52
C ARG A 231 -29.06 9.32 -15.99
N GLU A 232 -28.84 10.26 -16.90
CA GLU A 232 -27.50 10.60 -17.37
C GLU A 232 -26.64 11.22 -16.25
N ILE A 233 -27.23 12.08 -15.40
CA ILE A 233 -26.55 12.60 -14.22
C ILE A 233 -26.20 11.45 -13.26
N GLU A 234 -27.14 10.57 -12.95
CA GLU A 234 -26.90 9.41 -12.08
C GLU A 234 -25.76 8.54 -12.61
N LYS A 235 -25.75 8.25 -13.92
CA LYS A 235 -24.71 7.47 -14.58
C LYS A 235 -23.34 8.16 -14.52
N HIS A 236 -23.29 9.46 -14.81
CA HIS A 236 -22.04 10.22 -14.77
C HIS A 236 -21.47 10.30 -13.35
N LEU A 237 -22.31 10.63 -12.36
CA LEU A 237 -21.87 10.69 -10.96
C LEU A 237 -21.42 9.34 -10.43
N THR A 238 -22.11 8.25 -10.82
CA THR A 238 -21.69 6.89 -10.49
C THR A 238 -20.31 6.59 -11.09
N GLY A 239 -20.07 6.97 -12.34
CA GLY A 239 -18.76 6.83 -12.99
C GLY A 239 -17.65 7.61 -12.26
N VAL A 240 -17.93 8.84 -11.85
CA VAL A 240 -17.01 9.66 -11.06
C VAL A 240 -16.70 8.99 -9.73
N MET A 241 -17.70 8.50 -9.00
CA MET A 241 -17.51 7.80 -7.74
C MET A 241 -16.65 6.53 -7.90
N ILE A 242 -16.92 5.72 -8.93
CA ILE A 242 -16.12 4.52 -9.21
C ILE A 242 -14.66 4.89 -9.51
N ASN A 243 -14.43 5.95 -10.27
CA ASN A 243 -13.07 6.40 -10.56
C ASN A 243 -12.32 6.84 -9.30
N VAL A 244 -12.99 7.61 -8.43
CA VAL A 244 -12.42 8.03 -7.15
C VAL A 244 -12.15 6.82 -6.24
N GLU A 245 -13.09 5.88 -6.15
CA GLU A 245 -12.93 4.63 -5.39
C GLU A 245 -11.68 3.88 -5.83
N ASN A 246 -11.53 3.66 -7.14
CA ASN A 246 -10.40 2.92 -7.71
C ASN A 246 -9.08 3.62 -7.45
N GLN A 247 -9.02 4.93 -7.66
CA GLN A 247 -7.79 5.71 -7.46
C GLN A 247 -7.37 5.72 -6.00
N MET A 248 -8.31 5.93 -5.07
CA MET A 248 -8.03 5.86 -3.64
C MET A 248 -7.58 4.47 -3.21
N ASN A 249 -8.24 3.43 -3.71
CA ASN A 249 -7.89 2.06 -3.38
C ASN A 249 -6.46 1.75 -3.85
N GLN A 250 -6.11 2.11 -5.09
CA GLN A 250 -4.78 1.93 -5.63
C GLN A 250 -3.71 2.71 -4.82
N ASP A 251 -3.96 3.99 -4.54
CA ASP A 251 -3.01 4.85 -3.82
C ASP A 251 -2.76 4.36 -2.39
N MET A 252 -3.83 4.02 -1.66
CA MET A 252 -3.74 3.51 -0.29
C MET A 252 -3.04 2.14 -0.25
N ARG A 253 -3.37 1.24 -1.18
CA ARG A 253 -2.73 -0.08 -1.28
C ARG A 253 -1.24 0.02 -1.57
N ASN A 254 -0.86 0.83 -2.56
CA ASN A 254 0.54 1.02 -2.95
C ASN A 254 1.35 1.63 -1.82
N THR A 255 0.80 2.66 -1.16
CA THR A 255 1.45 3.31 -0.01
C THR A 255 1.64 2.32 1.13
N THR A 256 0.61 1.56 1.46
CA THR A 256 0.64 0.59 2.56
C THR A 256 1.71 -0.48 2.30
N ALA A 257 1.68 -1.11 1.13
CA ALA A 257 2.66 -2.12 0.76
C ALA A 257 4.09 -1.56 0.81
N LYS A 258 4.30 -0.37 0.23
CA LYS A 258 5.61 0.30 0.23
C LYS A 258 6.15 0.50 1.65
N VAL A 259 5.32 1.02 2.56
CA VAL A 259 5.74 1.26 3.96
C VAL A 259 6.10 -0.03 4.67
N PHE A 260 5.31 -1.10 4.53
CA PHE A 260 5.62 -2.39 5.15
C PHE A 260 6.94 -2.97 4.64
N TYR A 261 7.17 -2.94 3.33
CA TYR A 261 8.41 -3.48 2.74
C TYR A 261 9.64 -2.62 3.06
N GLU A 262 9.52 -1.29 3.04
CA GLU A 262 10.61 -0.39 3.46
C GLU A 262 11.02 -0.64 4.92
N LEU A 263 10.04 -0.84 5.81
CA LEU A 263 10.31 -1.17 7.21
C LEU A 263 10.91 -2.57 7.37
N TYR A 264 10.43 -3.56 6.62
CA TYR A 264 11.01 -4.90 6.60
C TYR A 264 12.49 -4.85 6.20
N ASP A 265 12.82 -4.12 5.14
CA ASP A 265 14.19 -3.99 4.66
C ASP A 265 15.10 -3.31 5.70
N GLN A 266 14.61 -2.24 6.32
CA GLN A 266 15.37 -1.45 7.28
C GLN A 266 15.61 -2.18 8.61
N THR A 267 14.64 -2.95 9.08
CA THR A 267 14.65 -3.54 10.43
C THR A 267 15.00 -5.03 10.43
N ILE A 268 14.38 -5.83 9.54
CA ILE A 268 14.49 -7.29 9.56
C ILE A 268 15.55 -7.76 8.56
N ALA A 269 15.43 -7.39 7.28
CA ALA A 269 16.34 -7.87 6.23
C ALA A 269 17.79 -7.48 6.52
N ARG A 270 18.04 -6.20 6.84
CA ARG A 270 19.37 -5.70 7.19
C ARG A 270 19.99 -6.40 8.41
N CYS A 271 19.18 -6.84 9.37
CA CYS A 271 19.64 -7.62 10.52
C CYS A 271 20.10 -9.03 10.12
N PHE A 272 19.38 -9.68 9.19
CA PHE A 272 19.81 -10.97 8.62
C PHE A 272 21.08 -10.82 7.80
N GLU A 273 21.18 -9.81 6.94
CA GLU A 273 22.38 -9.52 6.14
C GLU A 273 23.63 -9.30 7.02
N LYS A 274 23.51 -8.50 8.09
CA LYS A 274 24.61 -8.30 9.05
C LYS A 274 25.04 -9.61 9.71
N ARG A 275 24.09 -10.48 10.08
CA ARG A 275 24.40 -11.79 10.68
C ARG A 275 25.08 -12.73 9.69
N LEU A 276 24.63 -12.76 8.44
CA LEU A 276 25.27 -13.53 7.36
C LEU A 276 26.69 -13.02 7.10
N ALA A 277 26.87 -11.70 7.00
CA ALA A 277 28.18 -11.09 6.81
C ALA A 277 29.16 -11.43 7.94
N LEU A 278 28.70 -11.45 9.21
CA LEU A 278 29.53 -11.88 10.35
C LEU A 278 29.90 -13.37 10.31
N LEU A 279 29.02 -14.23 9.81
CA LEU A 279 29.31 -15.66 9.62
C LEU A 279 30.32 -15.91 8.50
N VAL A 280 30.32 -15.08 7.46
CA VAL A 280 31.30 -15.15 6.36
C VAL A 280 32.64 -14.51 6.75
N ALA A 281 32.63 -13.34 7.41
CA ALA A 281 33.85 -12.62 7.79
C ALA A 281 34.69 -13.35 8.86
N LYS A 282 34.09 -14.24 9.66
CA LYS A 282 34.82 -15.11 10.60
C LYS A 282 35.81 -16.06 9.91
N ASP A 283 35.66 -16.32 8.60
CA ASP A 283 36.61 -17.13 7.84
C ASP A 283 37.88 -16.34 7.47
N ASN A 284 37.75 -15.06 7.13
CA ASN A 284 38.89 -14.24 6.70
C ASN A 284 39.86 -13.90 7.84
N LYS A 285 39.43 -14.00 9.11
CA LYS A 285 40.31 -13.82 10.29
C LYS A 285 40.94 -15.11 10.80
N LYS A 286 40.58 -16.27 10.26
CA LYS A 286 41.19 -17.57 10.63
C LYS A 286 42.21 -18.08 9.60
N GLY A 287 42.48 -17.29 8.55
CA GLY A 287 43.65 -17.45 7.69
C GLY A 287 44.92 -16.92 8.37
N VAL A 288 45.70 -17.85 8.93
CA VAL A 288 47.11 -17.73 9.37
C VAL A 288 47.39 -16.94 10.66
N VAL A 289 47.57 -17.68 11.75
CA VAL A 289 48.67 -17.39 12.69
C VAL A 289 49.46 -18.68 12.90
N ILE A 290 50.25 -19.06 11.90
CA ILE A 290 51.51 -19.75 12.14
C ILE A 290 52.54 -18.64 12.14
N ARG A 291 52.96 -18.18 13.34
CA ARG A 291 54.14 -17.35 13.49
C ARG A 291 55.36 -18.22 13.22
N GLU A 292 55.77 -18.35 11.97
CA GLU A 292 57.17 -18.64 11.69
C GLU A 292 57.97 -17.39 12.04
N LYS A 293 58.82 -17.51 13.07
CA LYS A 293 59.84 -16.52 13.37
C LYS A 293 60.86 -16.55 12.23
N THR A 294 60.75 -15.65 11.27
CA THR A 294 61.87 -15.33 10.38
C THR A 294 62.79 -14.33 11.11
N PRO A 295 64.08 -14.65 11.33
CA PRO A 295 64.96 -13.75 12.07
C PRO A 295 65.31 -12.48 11.28
N LEU A 296 65.27 -11.34 11.95
CA LEU A 296 65.43 -9.97 11.44
C LEU A 296 66.87 -9.61 10.98
N HIS A 297 67.67 -10.55 10.48
CA HIS A 297 69.08 -10.32 10.12
C HIS A 297 69.39 -10.38 8.62
N LEU A 298 68.43 -10.71 7.75
CA LEU A 298 68.71 -10.99 6.33
C LEU A 298 68.07 -10.04 5.30
N LEU A 299 67.73 -8.81 5.69
CA LEU A 299 67.38 -7.75 4.72
C LEU A 299 68.14 -6.44 4.98
N LYS A 300 69.46 -6.57 5.09
CA LYS A 300 70.40 -5.52 4.68
C LYS A 300 71.24 -6.08 3.55
N GLN A 301 70.77 -5.94 2.31
CA GLN A 301 71.56 -5.67 1.11
C GLN A 301 70.65 -5.71 -0.13
N ALA A 302 70.97 -4.83 -1.07
CA ALA A 302 70.26 -4.44 -2.29
C ALA A 302 69.02 -3.55 -2.04
N ASN A 303 69.04 -2.22 -2.15
CA ASN A 303 69.78 -1.31 -3.04
C ASN A 303 69.86 -1.83 -4.48
N VAL A 304 69.05 -1.26 -5.38
CA VAL A 304 69.49 -0.49 -6.56
C VAL A 304 68.26 -0.24 -7.43
N SER A 305 67.91 1.03 -7.53
CA SER A 305 67.50 1.79 -8.71
C SER A 305 66.75 1.07 -9.86
N LEU A 306 65.50 1.48 -10.07
CA LEU A 306 65.07 2.33 -11.20
C LEU A 306 63.65 2.87 -10.92
#